data_AF-A0A918XGR1-F1
#
_entry.id   AF-A0A918XGR1-F1
#
_cell.length_a   1.000
_cell.length_b   1.000
_cell.length_c   1.000
_cell.angle_alpha   90.00
_cell.angle_beta   90.00
_cell.angle_gamma   90.00
#
_symmetry.space_group_name_H-M   'P 1'
#
loop_
_entity.id
_entity.type
_entity.pdbx_description
1 polymer ?
#
loop_
_entity_poly.entity_id
_entity_poly.type
_entity_poly.pdbx_seq_one_letter_code
_entity_poly.pdbx_strand_id
1 'polypeptide(L)'
;MDNDETVWAEYRRIYSAAARMYWLQKAEVGRGPEWSQERRDSWLELSRILHEHAAPGVERTGPSDPTRHLISQRAYDDRPIPLADAARAWQERLDNSPVIKYPRLDPDPYSTGEDAHNAVRFEPGSCVLLPSSWLSSAALSVAALNWRLAPGRPPVVIGTEAAGLSQTFHDLANQVRDAVPGSAPLPHPATASWISAGTTPHIGSTEPTVLDELCWTAHDAAEHTPTKEQATEAGDHSISTEAIEAAQIVRTLLAGSRGEPWRERETGIDPSRSLLVSADHTFEQWDARLRRRALNCEPLPFVPSQPEVTAPPAEGPRMKAMATDTALVVAELLDEHAARLHPGRSTEMIGFDSYPFTHFIDIFSDHLFAL
;
A
#
# COMPACT_ATOMS: atom_id res chain seq x y z
N MET A 1 0.95 -35.47 14.10
CA MET A 1 1.18 -34.46 13.06
C MET A 1 1.98 -35.16 11.99
N ASP A 2 1.48 -35.14 10.77
CA ASP A 2 2.18 -35.68 9.62
C ASP A 2 3.48 -34.89 9.40
N ASN A 3 4.54 -35.55 8.91
CA ASN A 3 5.82 -34.91 8.65
C ASN A 3 5.64 -33.69 7.70
N ASP A 4 4.72 -33.82 6.74
CA ASP A 4 4.38 -32.80 5.75
C ASP A 4 3.75 -31.54 6.37
N GLU A 5 2.94 -31.70 7.42
CA GLU A 5 2.31 -30.56 8.12
C GLU A 5 3.35 -29.72 8.89
N THR A 6 4.41 -30.37 9.36
CA THR A 6 5.50 -29.71 10.10
C THR A 6 6.42 -28.95 9.16
N VAL A 7 6.81 -29.56 8.03
CA VAL A 7 7.58 -28.90 6.96
C VAL A 7 6.84 -27.68 6.43
N TRP A 8 5.52 -27.81 6.25
CA TRP A 8 4.68 -26.72 5.77
C TRP A 8 4.56 -25.53 6.74
N ALA A 9 4.37 -25.82 8.03
CA ALA A 9 4.32 -24.79 9.04
C ALA A 9 5.64 -24.01 9.09
N GLU A 10 6.78 -24.71 8.99
CA GLU A 10 8.08 -24.07 9.00
C GLU A 10 8.34 -23.23 7.75
N TYR A 11 7.99 -23.75 6.57
CA TYR A 11 8.06 -23.00 5.32
C TYR A 11 7.32 -21.66 5.40
N ARG A 12 6.05 -21.67 5.84
CA ARG A 12 5.26 -20.43 5.94
C ARG A 12 5.88 -19.44 6.92
N ARG A 13 6.50 -19.92 8.00
CA ARG A 13 7.16 -19.06 8.99
C ARG A 13 8.39 -18.38 8.40
N ILE A 14 9.27 -19.14 7.74
CA ILE A 14 10.47 -18.58 7.12
C ILE A 14 10.10 -17.67 5.95
N TYR A 15 9.15 -18.08 5.10
CA TYR A 15 8.67 -17.27 3.97
C TYR A 15 8.10 -15.93 4.46
N SER A 16 7.23 -15.96 5.46
CA SER A 16 6.61 -14.76 6.03
C SER A 16 7.66 -13.78 6.56
N ALA A 17 8.64 -14.26 7.32
CA ALA A 17 9.70 -13.42 7.88
C ALA A 17 10.64 -12.86 6.79
N ALA A 18 11.04 -13.70 5.83
CA ALA A 18 11.95 -13.31 4.75
C ALA A 18 11.29 -12.34 3.76
N ALA A 19 10.03 -12.59 3.38
CA ALA A 19 9.24 -11.67 2.54
C ALA A 19 9.04 -10.31 3.24
N ARG A 20 8.73 -10.31 4.54
CA ARG A 20 8.64 -9.07 5.35
C ARG A 20 9.96 -8.31 5.38
N MET A 21 11.08 -9.02 5.60
CA MET A 21 12.42 -8.41 5.60
C MET A 21 12.72 -7.72 4.27
N TYR A 22 12.45 -8.40 3.16
CA TYR A 22 12.65 -7.83 1.84
C TYR A 22 11.74 -6.61 1.61
N TRP A 23 10.45 -6.76 1.89
CA TRP A 23 9.46 -5.70 1.69
C TRP A 23 9.77 -4.43 2.50
N LEU A 24 10.21 -4.55 3.75
CA LEU A 24 10.53 -3.41 4.61
C LEU A 24 11.78 -2.62 4.18
N GLN A 25 12.58 -3.13 3.25
CA GLN A 25 13.69 -2.37 2.71
C GLN A 25 13.21 -1.16 1.89
N LYS A 26 11.98 -1.22 1.32
CA LYS A 26 11.26 -0.18 0.54
C LYS A 26 11.95 0.32 -0.74
N ALA A 27 13.27 0.52 -0.69
CA ALA A 27 14.11 0.87 -1.81
C ALA A 27 14.26 -0.31 -2.78
N GLU A 28 14.46 0.00 -4.08
CA GLU A 28 14.87 -0.99 -5.06
C GLU A 28 16.20 -1.64 -4.63
N VAL A 29 16.07 -2.85 -4.09
CA VAL A 29 17.17 -3.69 -3.63
C VAL A 29 18.25 -3.78 -4.71
N GLY A 30 19.49 -3.57 -4.31
CA GLY A 30 20.65 -3.73 -5.20
C GLY A 30 20.99 -2.55 -6.12
N ARG A 31 20.32 -1.39 -6.00
CA ARG A 31 20.64 -0.21 -6.83
C ARG A 31 21.54 0.84 -6.20
N GLY A 32 21.84 0.74 -4.90
CA GLY A 32 22.75 1.67 -4.21
C GLY A 32 24.22 1.32 -4.45
N PRO A 33 25.10 2.29 -4.80
CA PRO A 33 26.55 2.06 -4.90
C PRO A 33 27.19 1.64 -3.56
N GLU A 34 26.47 1.85 -2.44
CA GLU A 34 26.93 1.59 -1.08
C GLU A 34 26.87 0.11 -0.68
N TRP A 35 26.14 -0.73 -1.43
CA TRP A 35 26.04 -2.15 -1.12
C TRP A 35 27.24 -2.92 -1.67
N SER A 36 27.85 -3.80 -0.85
CA SER A 36 28.82 -4.78 -1.33
C SER A 36 28.17 -5.72 -2.37
N GLN A 37 28.98 -6.31 -3.25
CA GLN A 37 28.47 -7.24 -4.26
C GLN A 37 27.77 -8.45 -3.61
N GLU A 38 28.36 -9.02 -2.56
CA GLU A 38 27.81 -10.15 -1.79
C GLU A 38 26.43 -9.84 -1.20
N ARG A 39 26.26 -8.63 -0.65
CA ARG A 39 24.95 -8.17 -0.12
C ARG A 39 23.92 -8.04 -1.24
N ARG A 40 24.30 -7.53 -2.41
CA ARG A 40 23.38 -7.44 -3.55
C ARG A 40 22.97 -8.82 -4.05
N ASP A 41 23.93 -9.72 -4.21
CA ASP A 41 23.70 -11.06 -4.74
C ASP A 41 22.79 -11.87 -3.80
N SER A 42 23.05 -11.85 -2.50
CA SER A 42 22.23 -12.54 -1.48
C SER A 42 20.78 -12.06 -1.47
N TRP A 43 20.56 -10.74 -1.53
CA TRP A 43 19.21 -10.17 -1.56
C TRP A 43 18.49 -10.39 -2.90
N LEU A 44 19.20 -10.32 -4.03
CA LEU A 44 18.62 -10.65 -5.34
C LEU A 44 18.20 -12.11 -5.42
N GLU A 45 19.02 -13.00 -4.86
CA GLU A 45 18.72 -14.43 -4.79
C GLU A 45 17.52 -14.71 -3.89
N LEU A 46 17.44 -14.06 -2.72
CA LEU A 46 16.24 -14.13 -1.88
C LEU A 46 14.99 -13.66 -2.65
N SER A 47 15.08 -12.55 -3.38
CA SER A 47 13.96 -12.06 -4.19
C SER A 47 13.51 -13.09 -5.23
N ARG A 48 14.45 -13.77 -5.88
CA ARG A 48 14.18 -14.80 -6.88
C ARG A 48 13.36 -15.93 -6.27
N ILE A 49 13.84 -16.50 -5.16
CA ILE A 49 13.15 -17.58 -4.42
C ILE A 49 11.76 -17.15 -3.97
N LEU A 50 11.63 -15.97 -3.38
CA LEU A 50 10.34 -15.46 -2.91
C LEU A 50 9.32 -15.31 -4.06
N HIS A 51 9.79 -14.94 -5.25
CA HIS A 51 8.96 -14.78 -6.45
C HIS A 51 8.60 -16.13 -7.08
N GLU A 52 9.55 -17.06 -7.20
CA GLU A 52 9.31 -18.40 -7.76
C GLU A 52 8.32 -19.21 -6.93
N HIS A 53 8.30 -19.00 -5.62
CA HIS A 53 7.35 -19.64 -4.71
C HIS A 53 6.19 -18.73 -4.29
N ALA A 54 6.07 -17.54 -4.89
CA ALA A 54 4.78 -16.87 -4.87
C ALA A 54 3.77 -17.78 -5.57
N ALA A 55 2.55 -17.79 -5.04
CA ALA A 55 1.55 -18.78 -5.32
C ALA A 55 1.29 -19.08 -6.81
N PRO A 56 0.84 -20.31 -7.19
CA PRO A 56 0.68 -20.70 -8.59
C PRO A 56 -0.24 -19.75 -9.37
N GLY A 57 0.06 -19.60 -10.66
CA GLY A 57 -0.42 -18.52 -11.52
C GLY A 57 -1.91 -18.18 -11.41
N VAL A 58 -2.19 -16.89 -11.58
CA VAL A 58 -3.54 -16.30 -11.56
C VAL A 58 -4.47 -17.06 -12.50
N GLU A 59 -5.50 -17.71 -11.93
CA GLU A 59 -6.59 -18.25 -12.73
C GLU A 59 -7.21 -17.10 -13.54
N ARG A 60 -7.11 -17.20 -14.87
CA ARG A 60 -7.60 -16.17 -15.79
C ARG A 60 -9.13 -16.11 -15.86
N THR A 61 -9.81 -17.06 -15.24
CA THR A 61 -11.25 -17.24 -15.23
C THR A 61 -11.71 -17.57 -13.81
N GLY A 62 -12.83 -17.01 -13.37
CA GLY A 62 -13.37 -17.27 -12.03
C GLY A 62 -13.49 -15.99 -11.19
N PRO A 63 -13.83 -16.11 -9.91
CA PRO A 63 -13.95 -14.96 -9.02
C PRO A 63 -12.58 -14.36 -8.66
N SER A 64 -12.55 -13.07 -8.33
CA SER A 64 -11.36 -12.38 -7.82
C SER A 64 -11.07 -12.84 -6.38
N ASP A 65 -9.95 -13.56 -6.20
CA ASP A 65 -9.34 -13.86 -4.90
C ASP A 65 -8.78 -12.59 -4.23
N PRO A 66 -9.28 -12.19 -3.04
CA PRO A 66 -8.76 -11.06 -2.27
C PRO A 66 -7.27 -11.12 -1.97
N THR A 67 -6.66 -12.30 -1.93
CA THR A 67 -5.23 -12.46 -1.62
C THR A 67 -4.33 -11.95 -2.75
N ARG A 68 -4.81 -11.97 -4.01
CA ARG A 68 -3.94 -11.82 -5.20
C ARG A 68 -4.47 -10.84 -6.24
N HIS A 69 -5.76 -10.57 -6.21
CA HIS A 69 -6.41 -9.73 -7.20
C HIS A 69 -6.84 -8.42 -6.58
N LEU A 70 -6.95 -7.43 -7.45
CA LEU A 70 -7.80 -6.29 -7.20
C LEU A 70 -9.26 -6.78 -7.17
N ILE A 71 -9.97 -6.46 -6.08
CA ILE A 71 -11.35 -6.96 -5.86
C ILE A 71 -12.42 -5.88 -6.02
N SER A 72 -12.01 -4.62 -6.00
CA SER A 72 -12.86 -3.46 -6.30
C SER A 72 -13.31 -3.39 -7.76
N GLN A 73 -12.57 -4.01 -8.67
CA GLN A 73 -12.86 -3.96 -10.10
C GLN A 73 -12.43 -5.24 -10.81
N ARG A 74 -12.83 -5.33 -12.08
CA ARG A 74 -12.45 -6.38 -13.01
C ARG A 74 -11.95 -5.77 -14.31
N ALA A 75 -11.18 -6.54 -15.06
CA ALA A 75 -10.77 -6.10 -16.38
C ALA A 75 -11.98 -6.06 -17.33
N TYR A 76 -11.82 -5.38 -18.46
CA TYR A 76 -12.89 -5.16 -19.44
C TYR A 76 -13.54 -6.47 -19.95
N ASP A 77 -12.77 -7.55 -20.01
CA ASP A 77 -13.20 -8.90 -20.37
C ASP A 77 -13.72 -9.73 -19.17
N ASP A 78 -14.08 -9.06 -18.07
CA ASP A 78 -14.61 -9.67 -16.84
C ASP A 78 -13.65 -10.70 -16.21
N ARG A 79 -12.33 -10.56 -16.39
CA ARG A 79 -11.34 -11.41 -15.69
C ARG A 79 -10.85 -10.77 -14.39
N PRO A 80 -10.39 -11.56 -13.41
CA PRO A 80 -9.65 -11.03 -12.26
C PRO A 80 -8.40 -10.25 -12.70
N ILE A 81 -8.11 -9.14 -12.03
CA ILE A 81 -6.91 -8.33 -12.30
C ILE A 81 -5.86 -8.67 -11.23
N PRO A 82 -4.69 -9.22 -11.59
CA PRO A 82 -3.58 -9.38 -10.65
C PRO A 82 -3.17 -8.04 -10.03
N LEU A 83 -2.80 -8.02 -8.75
CA LEU A 83 -2.34 -6.80 -8.07
C LEU A 83 -1.18 -6.10 -8.81
N ALA A 84 -0.22 -6.86 -9.32
CA ALA A 84 0.89 -6.31 -10.09
C ALA A 84 0.45 -5.64 -11.41
N ASP A 85 -0.56 -6.19 -12.08
CA ASP A 85 -1.11 -5.60 -13.32
C ASP A 85 -1.90 -4.33 -13.03
N ALA A 86 -2.66 -4.30 -11.92
CA ALA A 86 -3.35 -3.09 -11.46
C ALA A 86 -2.36 -1.96 -11.16
N ALA A 87 -1.29 -2.26 -10.43
CA ALA A 87 -0.25 -1.30 -10.10
C ALA A 87 0.42 -0.73 -11.36
N ARG A 88 0.73 -1.59 -12.35
CA ARG A 88 1.29 -1.15 -13.64
C ARG A 88 0.32 -0.24 -14.39
N ALA A 89 -0.95 -0.62 -14.48
CA ALA A 89 -1.97 0.19 -15.16
C ALA A 89 -2.15 1.57 -14.50
N TRP A 90 -2.13 1.64 -13.17
CA TRP A 90 -2.18 2.92 -12.46
C TRP A 90 -0.92 3.74 -12.66
N GLN A 91 0.27 3.13 -12.60
CA GLN A 91 1.52 3.84 -12.88
C GLN A 91 1.53 4.41 -14.30
N GLU A 92 1.15 3.61 -15.31
CA GLU A 92 1.02 4.05 -16.69
C GLU A 92 0.04 5.22 -16.82
N ARG A 93 -1.10 5.19 -16.11
CA ARG A 93 -2.05 6.30 -16.09
C ARG A 93 -1.43 7.56 -15.46
N LEU A 94 -0.70 7.42 -14.36
CA LEU A 94 -0.04 8.55 -13.69
C LEU A 94 1.10 9.15 -14.52
N ASP A 95 1.90 8.32 -15.20
CA ASP A 95 3.00 8.77 -16.07
C ASP A 95 2.49 9.57 -17.27
N ASN A 96 1.27 9.24 -17.73
CA ASN A 96 0.58 9.96 -18.81
C ASN A 96 -0.30 11.12 -18.30
N SER A 97 -0.46 11.27 -16.99
CA SER A 97 -1.29 12.32 -16.40
C SER A 97 -0.66 13.70 -16.65
N PRO A 98 -1.45 14.74 -16.94
CA PRO A 98 -0.93 16.09 -17.03
C PRO A 98 -0.22 16.49 -15.74
N VAL A 99 1.02 16.98 -15.86
CA VAL A 99 1.73 17.59 -14.72
C VAL A 99 0.99 18.86 -14.34
N ILE A 100 0.43 18.88 -13.13
CA ILE A 100 -0.08 20.10 -12.52
C ILE A 100 1.13 20.99 -12.26
N LYS A 101 1.40 21.88 -13.20
CA LYS A 101 2.33 22.97 -12.94
C LYS A 101 1.60 23.89 -11.98
N TYR A 102 1.98 23.88 -10.70
CA TYR A 102 1.72 25.05 -9.86
C TYR A 102 2.24 26.25 -10.66
N PRO A 103 1.37 27.16 -11.12
CA PRO A 103 1.84 28.29 -11.90
C PRO A 103 2.87 29.04 -11.06
N ARG A 104 4.13 28.99 -11.49
CA ARG A 104 5.09 30.04 -11.14
C ARG A 104 4.52 31.30 -11.78
N LEU A 105 4.15 32.27 -10.95
CA LEU A 105 3.55 33.52 -11.38
C LEU A 105 4.46 34.21 -12.39
N ASP A 106 3.97 34.41 -13.61
CA ASP A 106 4.13 35.71 -14.24
C ASP A 106 3.32 36.70 -13.37
N PRO A 107 3.88 37.84 -12.96
CA PRO A 107 3.18 38.80 -12.12
C PRO A 107 1.91 39.29 -12.83
N ASP A 108 0.76 39.16 -12.18
CA ASP A 108 -0.50 39.74 -12.65
C ASP A 108 -0.32 41.28 -12.72
N PRO A 109 -0.41 41.91 -13.92
CA PRO A 109 -0.19 43.34 -14.08
C PRO A 109 -1.24 44.22 -13.36
N TYR A 110 -2.29 43.63 -12.78
CA TYR A 110 -3.37 44.37 -12.11
C TYR A 110 -3.41 44.20 -10.59
N SER A 111 -2.52 43.41 -10.01
CA SER A 111 -2.52 43.16 -8.57
C SER A 111 -1.57 44.13 -7.84
N THR A 112 -2.14 45.01 -7.01
CA THR A 112 -1.45 46.19 -6.44
C THR A 112 -1.19 46.10 -4.92
N GLY A 113 -1.33 44.91 -4.31
CA GLY A 113 -1.08 44.68 -2.88
C GLY A 113 0.06 43.69 -2.62
N GLU A 114 0.75 43.79 -1.47
CA GLU A 114 1.87 42.90 -1.09
C GLU A 114 1.47 41.40 -1.03
N ASP A 115 0.18 41.08 -0.84
CA ASP A 115 -0.36 39.71 -0.85
C ASP A 115 -0.53 39.10 -2.26
N ALA A 116 -0.37 39.92 -3.32
CA ALA A 116 -0.51 39.53 -4.71
C ALA A 116 0.55 38.55 -5.23
N HIS A 117 1.74 38.58 -4.62
CA HIS A 117 2.94 38.00 -5.19
C HIS A 117 3.05 36.47 -5.05
N ASN A 118 2.09 35.83 -4.38
CA ASN A 118 2.17 34.42 -4.03
C ASN A 118 0.86 33.64 -4.33
N ALA A 119 -0.14 34.27 -4.95
CA ALA A 119 -1.45 33.66 -5.20
C ALA A 119 -1.41 32.69 -6.40
N VAL A 120 -1.85 31.44 -6.19
CA VAL A 120 -1.86 30.40 -7.23
C VAL A 120 -3.23 30.40 -7.91
N ARG A 121 -3.25 30.52 -9.24
CA ARG A 121 -4.48 30.50 -10.05
C ARG A 121 -4.68 29.15 -10.71
N PHE A 122 -5.85 28.54 -10.50
CA PHE A 122 -6.25 27.28 -11.13
C PHE A 122 -7.31 27.55 -12.18
N GLU A 123 -7.04 27.16 -13.42
CA GLU A 123 -8.02 27.27 -14.51
C GLU A 123 -9.16 26.24 -14.34
N PRO A 124 -10.37 26.54 -14.81
CA PRO A 124 -11.49 25.62 -14.75
C PRO A 124 -11.16 24.27 -15.37
N GLY A 125 -11.53 23.18 -14.70
CA GLY A 125 -11.29 21.82 -15.20
C GLY A 125 -9.83 21.36 -15.20
N SER A 126 -8.89 22.19 -14.75
CA SER A 126 -7.46 21.87 -14.85
C SER A 126 -6.98 20.88 -13.78
N CYS A 127 -7.69 20.78 -12.65
CA CYS A 127 -7.30 20.00 -11.49
C CYS A 127 -8.49 19.75 -10.55
N VAL A 128 -8.30 18.81 -9.63
CA VAL A 128 -9.15 18.64 -8.45
C VAL A 128 -8.49 19.38 -7.29
N LEU A 129 -9.25 20.27 -6.64
CA LEU A 129 -8.85 20.93 -5.40
C LEU A 129 -9.39 20.15 -4.21
N LEU A 130 -8.50 19.87 -3.26
CA LEU A 130 -8.75 19.02 -2.09
C LEU A 130 -8.31 19.73 -0.81
N PRO A 131 -9.07 19.68 0.29
CA PRO A 131 -8.56 20.15 1.58
C PRO A 131 -7.33 19.36 2.01
N SER A 132 -6.34 20.02 2.61
CA SER A 132 -5.10 19.34 3.04
C SER A 132 -5.37 18.22 4.05
N SER A 133 -6.37 18.38 4.94
CA SER A 133 -6.78 17.34 5.88
C SER A 133 -7.43 16.13 5.22
N TRP A 134 -8.18 16.36 4.13
CA TRP A 134 -8.73 15.31 3.29
C TRP A 134 -7.60 14.53 2.62
N LEU A 135 -6.67 15.24 1.98
CA LEU A 135 -5.52 14.64 1.30
C LEU A 135 -4.65 13.82 2.27
N SER A 136 -4.29 14.38 3.43
CA SER A 136 -3.54 13.64 4.44
C SER A 136 -4.28 12.40 4.93
N SER A 137 -5.61 12.47 5.06
CA SER A 137 -6.42 11.32 5.45
C SER A 137 -6.43 10.24 4.37
N ALA A 138 -6.57 10.62 3.10
CA ALA A 138 -6.49 9.71 1.97
C ALA A 138 -5.10 9.06 1.85
N ALA A 139 -4.02 9.85 1.96
CA ALA A 139 -2.64 9.36 1.92
C ALA A 139 -2.36 8.33 3.02
N LEU A 140 -2.78 8.59 4.27
CA LEU A 140 -2.67 7.63 5.37
C LEU A 140 -3.47 6.34 5.11
N SER A 141 -4.63 6.47 4.46
CA SER A 141 -5.51 5.34 4.14
C SER A 141 -4.95 4.48 3.02
N VAL A 142 -4.33 5.10 2.02
CA VAL A 142 -3.60 4.44 0.93
C VAL A 142 -2.34 3.76 1.49
N ALA A 143 -1.56 4.44 2.33
CA ALA A 143 -0.38 3.85 2.97
C ALA A 143 -0.75 2.63 3.82
N ALA A 144 -1.91 2.60 4.46
CA ALA A 144 -2.36 1.43 5.20
C ALA A 144 -2.76 0.24 4.31
N LEU A 145 -3.22 0.49 3.08
CA LEU A 145 -3.44 -0.57 2.09
C LEU A 145 -2.12 -1.29 1.75
N ASN A 146 -0.99 -0.56 1.71
CA ASN A 146 0.35 -1.13 1.53
C ASN A 146 0.64 -2.23 2.56
N TRP A 147 0.47 -1.91 3.85
CA TRP A 147 0.71 -2.84 4.95
C TRP A 147 -0.24 -4.04 4.93
N ARG A 148 -1.49 -3.82 4.52
CA ARG A 148 -2.49 -4.89 4.42
C ARG A 148 -2.12 -5.91 3.36
N LEU A 149 -1.53 -5.45 2.26
CA LEU A 149 -1.09 -6.27 1.14
C LEU A 149 0.39 -6.57 1.17
N ALA A 150 1.04 -6.41 2.32
CA ALA A 150 2.47 -6.64 2.46
C ALA A 150 2.82 -8.13 2.25
N PRO A 151 3.83 -8.44 1.41
CA PRO A 151 4.32 -9.80 1.22
C PRO A 151 4.65 -10.50 2.55
N GLY A 152 4.20 -11.74 2.70
CA GLY A 152 4.40 -12.55 3.90
C GLY A 152 3.44 -12.23 5.04
N ARG A 153 2.53 -11.26 4.90
CA ARG A 153 1.52 -10.98 5.92
C ARG A 153 0.64 -12.22 6.15
N PRO A 154 0.38 -12.62 7.40
CA PRO A 154 -0.40 -13.83 7.70
C PRO A 154 -1.88 -13.70 7.27
N PRO A 155 -2.60 -14.83 7.16
CA PRO A 155 -4.04 -14.85 6.87
C PRO A 155 -4.84 -14.01 7.88
N VAL A 156 -5.91 -13.38 7.39
CA VAL A 156 -6.84 -12.58 8.21
C VAL A 156 -8.28 -12.78 7.74
N VAL A 157 -9.22 -12.75 8.69
CA VAL A 157 -10.66 -12.67 8.41
C VAL A 157 -11.19 -11.37 8.99
N ILE A 158 -11.94 -10.62 8.20
CA ILE A 158 -12.45 -9.30 8.56
C ILE A 158 -13.72 -9.42 9.38
N GLY A 159 -13.63 -8.96 10.63
CA GLY A 159 -14.76 -8.88 11.54
C GLY A 159 -15.75 -7.78 11.19
N THR A 160 -16.90 -7.82 11.86
CA THR A 160 -18.01 -6.86 11.67
C THR A 160 -17.65 -5.43 12.08
N GLU A 161 -16.68 -5.28 12.98
CA GLU A 161 -16.16 -4.00 13.47
C GLU A 161 -15.55 -3.12 12.37
N ALA A 162 -15.14 -3.69 11.23
CA ALA A 162 -14.59 -2.95 10.10
C ALA A 162 -15.65 -2.31 9.18
N ALA A 163 -16.94 -2.62 9.36
CA ALA A 163 -18.01 -2.18 8.47
C ALA A 163 -18.10 -0.65 8.32
N GLY A 164 -18.00 0.08 9.44
CA GLY A 164 -18.06 1.55 9.42
C GLY A 164 -16.91 2.16 8.62
N LEU A 165 -15.69 1.65 8.83
CA LEU A 165 -14.49 2.10 8.13
C LEU A 165 -14.54 1.74 6.63
N SER A 166 -15.00 0.53 6.29
CA SER A 166 -15.23 0.10 4.91
C SER A 166 -16.13 1.10 4.18
N GLN A 167 -17.27 1.45 4.78
CA GLN A 167 -18.19 2.42 4.19
C GLN A 167 -17.56 3.81 4.05
N THR A 168 -16.84 4.27 5.08
CA THR A 168 -16.17 5.58 5.04
C THR A 168 -15.13 5.69 3.93
N PHE A 169 -14.36 4.64 3.64
CA PHE A 169 -13.45 4.65 2.50
C PHE A 169 -14.17 4.74 1.16
N HIS A 170 -15.28 4.00 1.01
CA HIS A 170 -16.11 4.10 -0.19
C HIS A 170 -16.74 5.49 -0.35
N ASP A 171 -17.21 6.10 0.74
CA ASP A 171 -17.76 7.46 0.73
C ASP A 171 -16.70 8.48 0.32
N LEU A 172 -15.46 8.35 0.82
CA LEU A 172 -14.33 9.20 0.41
C LEU A 172 -13.98 9.04 -1.07
N ALA A 173 -14.00 7.81 -1.59
CA ALA A 173 -13.80 7.55 -3.01
C ALA A 173 -14.88 8.25 -3.86
N ASN A 174 -16.15 8.16 -3.45
CA ASN A 174 -17.25 8.81 -4.15
C ASN A 174 -17.18 10.35 -4.09
N GLN A 175 -16.71 10.95 -2.99
CA GLN A 175 -16.49 12.41 -2.95
C GLN A 175 -15.55 12.90 -4.05
N VAL A 176 -14.49 12.14 -4.34
CA VAL A 176 -13.58 12.48 -5.44
C VAL A 176 -14.24 12.28 -6.80
N ARG A 177 -15.01 11.21 -6.98
CA ARG A 177 -15.72 10.98 -8.25
C ARG A 177 -16.77 12.05 -8.52
N ASP A 178 -17.52 12.45 -7.50
CA ASP A 178 -18.53 13.52 -7.59
C ASP A 178 -17.90 14.87 -7.95
N ALA A 179 -16.65 15.10 -7.56
CA ALA A 179 -15.90 16.30 -7.91
C ALA A 179 -15.54 16.35 -9.41
N VAL A 180 -15.34 15.19 -10.05
CA VAL A 180 -14.80 15.09 -11.42
C VAL A 180 -15.94 15.05 -12.44
N PRO A 181 -16.05 16.04 -13.35
CA PRO A 181 -17.10 16.06 -14.36
C PRO A 181 -17.14 14.78 -15.21
N GLY A 182 -18.34 14.20 -15.36
CA GLY A 182 -18.55 12.98 -16.15
C GLY A 182 -18.21 11.67 -15.42
N SER A 183 -17.72 11.74 -14.18
CA SER A 183 -17.64 10.59 -13.27
C SER A 183 -18.93 10.46 -12.48
N ALA A 184 -19.30 9.24 -12.11
CA ALA A 184 -20.46 8.95 -11.28
C ALA A 184 -20.04 8.14 -10.04
N PRO A 185 -20.76 8.27 -8.91
CA PRO A 185 -20.62 7.35 -7.79
C PRO A 185 -20.76 5.90 -8.24
N LEU A 186 -19.94 5.04 -7.66
CA LEU A 186 -20.04 3.61 -7.87
C LEU A 186 -20.82 2.97 -6.71
N PRO A 187 -21.51 1.83 -6.94
CA PRO A 187 -22.01 1.03 -5.83
C PRO A 187 -20.83 0.51 -4.98
N HIS A 188 -21.08 0.21 -3.71
CA HIS A 188 -20.03 -0.28 -2.82
C HIS A 188 -19.40 -1.57 -3.39
N PRO A 189 -18.07 -1.61 -3.63
CA PRO A 189 -17.45 -2.68 -4.41
C PRO A 189 -17.58 -4.06 -3.75
N ALA A 190 -17.63 -4.10 -2.42
CA ALA A 190 -17.70 -5.34 -1.67
C ALA A 190 -18.96 -6.20 -1.90
N THR A 191 -20.05 -5.65 -2.45
CA THR A 191 -21.27 -6.42 -2.74
C THR A 191 -21.21 -7.16 -4.07
N ALA A 192 -20.10 -7.04 -4.80
CA ALA A 192 -19.95 -7.65 -6.11
C ALA A 192 -19.87 -9.19 -6.02
N SER A 193 -20.64 -9.87 -6.87
CA SER A 193 -20.75 -11.33 -6.91
C SER A 193 -19.49 -12.02 -7.44
N TRP A 194 -18.58 -11.28 -8.07
CA TRP A 194 -17.34 -11.80 -8.59
C TRP A 194 -16.23 -11.91 -7.55
N ILE A 195 -16.42 -11.41 -6.33
CA ILE A 195 -15.39 -11.53 -5.28
C ILE A 195 -15.51 -12.89 -4.63
N SER A 196 -14.42 -13.64 -4.58
CA SER A 196 -14.43 -14.98 -4.01
C SER A 196 -14.84 -14.97 -2.53
N ALA A 197 -15.64 -15.96 -2.15
CA ALA A 197 -16.04 -16.18 -0.75
C ALA A 197 -14.99 -16.97 0.05
N GLY A 198 -14.08 -17.67 -0.65
CA GLY A 198 -12.95 -18.39 -0.06
C GLY A 198 -11.65 -17.98 -0.73
N THR A 199 -10.54 -18.29 -0.07
CA THR A 199 -9.20 -17.92 -0.53
C THR A 199 -8.42 -19.16 -0.90
N THR A 200 -7.65 -19.10 -1.98
CA THR A 200 -6.86 -20.24 -2.43
C THR A 200 -5.55 -20.27 -1.63
N PRO A 201 -5.18 -21.42 -1.02
CA PRO A 201 -3.93 -21.56 -0.28
C PRO A 201 -2.74 -20.97 -1.04
N HIS A 202 -1.88 -20.23 -0.30
CA HIS A 202 -0.71 -19.55 -0.87
C HIS A 202 0.20 -20.53 -1.63
N ILE A 203 0.35 -21.78 -1.21
CA ILE A 203 1.06 -22.80 -1.98
C ILE A 203 0.25 -24.12 -1.92
N GLY A 204 0.33 -24.94 -2.98
CA GLY A 204 -0.41 -26.21 -3.09
C GLY A 204 0.32 -27.44 -2.53
N SER A 205 1.67 -27.40 -2.49
CA SER A 205 2.55 -28.38 -1.85
C SER A 205 3.99 -27.86 -1.90
N THR A 206 4.76 -27.98 -0.81
CA THR A 206 6.20 -27.65 -0.80
C THR A 206 7.02 -28.90 -0.54
N GLU A 207 7.95 -29.24 -1.44
CA GLU A 207 8.93 -30.30 -1.21
C GLU A 207 9.97 -29.86 -0.16
N PRO A 208 10.52 -30.76 0.67
CA PRO A 208 11.54 -30.40 1.68
C PRO A 208 12.75 -29.63 1.11
N THR A 209 13.13 -29.91 -0.14
CA THR A 209 14.20 -29.23 -0.87
C THR A 209 13.93 -27.73 -1.04
N VAL A 210 12.68 -27.34 -1.23
CA VAL A 210 12.27 -25.93 -1.37
C VAL A 210 12.34 -25.21 -0.01
N LEU A 211 12.05 -25.89 1.09
CA LEU A 211 12.25 -25.34 2.43
C LEU A 211 13.75 -25.10 2.68
N ASP A 212 14.61 -26.05 2.33
CA ASP A 212 16.06 -25.92 2.52
C ASP A 212 16.64 -24.76 1.70
N GLU A 213 16.21 -24.61 0.43
CA GLU A 213 16.62 -23.50 -0.44
C GLU A 213 16.17 -22.14 0.12
N LEU A 214 14.92 -22.03 0.58
CA LEU A 214 14.42 -20.82 1.24
C LEU A 214 15.17 -20.52 2.53
N CYS A 215 15.43 -21.52 3.38
CA CYS A 215 16.18 -21.34 4.62
C CYS A 215 17.59 -20.82 4.34
N TRP A 216 18.27 -21.39 3.34
CA TRP A 216 19.64 -21.01 2.99
C TRP A 216 19.72 -19.58 2.43
N THR A 217 18.84 -19.24 1.50
CA THR A 217 18.81 -17.88 0.91
C THR A 217 18.34 -16.81 1.89
N ALA A 218 17.36 -17.13 2.75
CA ALA A 218 16.95 -16.23 3.83
C ALA A 218 18.08 -16.05 4.87
N HIS A 219 18.82 -17.11 5.19
CA HIS A 219 19.99 -17.02 6.06
C HIS A 219 21.05 -16.09 5.46
N ASP A 220 21.42 -16.32 4.22
CA ASP A 220 22.48 -15.59 3.54
C ASP A 220 22.16 -14.08 3.44
N ALA A 221 20.95 -13.73 3.03
CA ALA A 221 20.50 -12.33 2.98
C ALA A 221 20.44 -11.68 4.38
N ALA A 222 20.05 -12.44 5.40
CA ALA A 222 20.03 -11.95 6.77
C ALA A 222 21.46 -11.75 7.32
N GLU A 223 22.41 -12.65 7.05
CA GLU A 223 23.81 -12.47 7.50
C GLU A 223 24.49 -11.27 6.81
N HIS A 224 24.15 -10.99 5.55
CA HIS A 224 24.66 -9.81 4.84
C HIS A 224 23.93 -8.50 5.19
N THR A 225 22.92 -8.57 6.07
CA THR A 225 22.27 -7.40 6.67
C THR A 225 22.99 -7.04 7.97
N PRO A 226 23.42 -5.79 8.20
CA PRO A 226 24.06 -5.42 9.45
C PRO A 226 23.08 -5.51 10.62
N THR A 227 23.61 -5.72 11.83
CA THR A 227 22.87 -5.46 13.07
C THR A 227 22.67 -3.96 13.27
N LYS A 228 21.74 -3.57 14.16
CA LYS A 228 21.46 -2.16 14.45
C LYS A 228 22.70 -1.45 15.00
N GLU A 229 23.46 -2.13 15.85
CA GLU A 229 24.71 -1.66 16.43
C GLU A 229 25.75 -1.44 15.32
N GLN A 230 25.98 -2.45 14.47
CA GLN A 230 26.93 -2.35 13.35
C GLN A 230 26.55 -1.23 12.37
N ALA A 231 25.27 -1.10 12.02
CA ALA A 231 24.79 -0.05 11.13
C ALA A 231 25.04 1.35 11.72
N THR A 232 24.79 1.51 13.02
CA THR A 232 25.02 2.76 13.74
C THR A 232 26.50 3.11 13.84
N GLU A 233 27.35 2.13 14.20
CA GLU A 233 28.81 2.32 14.32
C GLU A 233 29.48 2.64 12.98
N ALA A 234 29.02 2.01 11.90
CA ALA A 234 29.54 2.23 10.55
C ALA A 234 28.91 3.44 9.84
N GLY A 235 27.81 4.01 10.36
CA GLY A 235 26.99 4.99 9.65
C GLY A 235 26.35 4.43 8.37
N ASP A 236 26.08 3.11 8.33
CA ASP A 236 25.43 2.45 7.20
C ASP A 236 23.91 2.69 7.27
N HIS A 237 23.42 3.61 6.45
CA HIS A 237 22.00 3.90 6.28
C HIS A 237 21.41 3.27 5.01
N SER A 238 22.16 2.38 4.36
CA SER A 238 21.77 1.78 3.08
C SER A 238 20.69 0.70 3.24
N ILE A 239 20.45 0.21 4.47
CA ILE A 239 19.36 -0.71 4.83
C ILE A 239 18.45 -0.03 5.84
N SER A 240 17.13 -0.14 5.65
CA SER A 240 16.15 0.46 6.55
C SER A 240 16.24 -0.18 7.95
N THR A 241 16.00 0.61 9.00
CA THR A 241 15.97 0.08 10.37
C THR A 241 14.93 -1.04 10.52
N GLU A 242 13.80 -0.91 9.83
CA GLU A 242 12.71 -1.89 9.85
C GLU A 242 13.14 -3.23 9.20
N ALA A 243 13.93 -3.17 8.12
CA ALA A 243 14.52 -4.36 7.49
C ALA A 243 15.61 -5.00 8.37
N ILE A 244 16.44 -4.22 9.06
CA ILE A 244 17.43 -4.72 10.04
C ILE A 244 16.73 -5.51 11.15
N GLU A 245 15.65 -4.96 11.71
CA GLU A 245 14.86 -5.63 12.75
C GLU A 245 14.18 -6.90 12.23
N ALA A 246 13.70 -6.90 10.98
CA ALA A 246 13.15 -8.08 10.33
C ALA A 246 14.21 -9.17 10.07
N ALA A 247 15.42 -8.79 9.66
CA ALA A 247 16.54 -9.72 9.49
C ALA A 247 16.88 -10.42 10.81
N GLN A 248 16.79 -9.71 11.94
CA GLN A 248 16.99 -10.34 13.25
C GLN A 248 15.92 -11.39 13.57
N ILE A 249 14.68 -11.20 13.12
CA ILE A 249 13.62 -12.22 13.23
C ILE A 249 13.99 -13.44 12.38
N VAL A 250 14.42 -13.25 11.13
CA VAL A 250 14.87 -14.34 10.25
C VAL A 250 16.00 -15.16 10.91
N ARG A 251 17.06 -14.50 11.41
CA ARG A 251 18.16 -15.18 12.13
C ARG A 251 17.66 -15.98 13.33
N THR A 252 16.73 -15.41 14.10
CA THR A 252 16.19 -16.03 15.31
C THR A 252 15.35 -17.28 14.98
N LEU A 253 14.55 -17.21 13.92
CA LEU A 253 13.75 -18.36 13.45
C LEU A 253 14.64 -19.49 12.95
N LEU A 254 15.63 -19.17 12.10
CA LEU A 254 16.58 -20.15 11.56
C LEU A 254 17.45 -20.81 12.64
N ALA A 255 17.68 -20.11 13.77
CA ALA A 255 18.32 -20.68 14.97
C ALA A 255 17.40 -21.63 15.78
N GLY A 256 16.17 -21.90 15.32
CA GLY A 256 15.22 -22.82 15.92
C GLY A 256 14.23 -22.18 16.90
N SER A 257 14.16 -20.85 16.98
CA SER A 257 13.19 -20.17 17.84
C SER A 257 11.77 -20.30 17.33
N ARG A 258 10.81 -20.43 18.26
CA ARG A 258 9.36 -20.49 17.97
C ARG A 258 8.67 -19.12 17.93
N GLY A 259 9.43 -18.05 17.71
CA GLY A 259 8.90 -16.69 17.61
C GLY A 259 7.91 -16.50 16.46
N GLU A 260 7.15 -15.41 16.53
CA GLU A 260 6.25 -14.96 15.47
C GLU A 260 7.04 -14.45 14.26
N PRO A 261 6.75 -14.92 13.03
CA PRO A 261 7.46 -14.50 11.83
C PRO A 261 7.06 -13.11 11.35
N TRP A 262 5.88 -12.65 11.75
CA TRP A 262 5.32 -11.34 11.41
C TRP A 262 5.09 -10.53 12.68
N ARG A 263 5.44 -9.24 12.63
CA ARG A 263 5.12 -8.27 13.68
C ARG A 263 4.65 -6.97 13.04
N GLU A 264 3.57 -6.43 13.59
CA GLU A 264 3.13 -5.08 13.26
C GLU A 264 4.13 -4.05 13.78
N ARG A 265 4.07 -2.85 13.19
CA ARG A 265 4.93 -1.72 13.60
C ARG A 265 4.69 -1.33 15.06
N GLU A 266 3.44 -1.33 15.49
CA GLU A 266 3.03 -1.03 16.86
C GLU A 266 2.90 -2.33 17.67
N THR A 267 3.46 -2.33 18.87
CA THR A 267 3.41 -3.50 19.77
C THR A 267 1.98 -3.80 20.22
N GLY A 268 1.61 -5.08 20.26
CA GLY A 268 0.31 -5.52 20.78
C GLY A 268 -0.82 -5.57 19.74
N ILE A 269 -0.53 -5.25 18.48
CA ILE A 269 -1.47 -5.45 17.38
C ILE A 269 -1.34 -6.89 16.86
N ASP A 270 -2.42 -7.65 16.95
CA ASP A 270 -2.52 -8.99 16.37
C ASP A 270 -2.74 -8.88 14.84
N PRO A 271 -1.78 -9.31 14.01
CA PRO A 271 -1.87 -9.19 12.55
C PRO A 271 -2.99 -10.04 11.93
N SER A 272 -3.47 -11.07 12.65
CA SER A 272 -4.58 -11.92 12.23
C SER A 272 -5.96 -11.33 12.53
N ARG A 273 -6.00 -10.22 13.29
CA ARG A 273 -7.24 -9.56 13.74
C ARG A 273 -7.28 -8.06 13.45
N SER A 274 -6.13 -7.45 13.17
CA SER A 274 -6.02 -6.02 12.90
C SER A 274 -5.21 -5.77 11.65
N LEU A 275 -5.67 -4.76 10.92
CA LEU A 275 -5.08 -4.27 9.68
C LEU A 275 -4.71 -2.79 9.79
N LEU A 276 -4.63 -2.31 11.03
CA LEU A 276 -4.39 -0.92 11.36
C LEU A 276 -2.88 -0.68 11.48
N VAL A 277 -2.40 0.30 10.72
CA VAL A 277 -1.00 0.76 10.74
C VAL A 277 -0.80 1.94 11.68
N SER A 278 -1.89 2.45 12.28
CA SER A 278 -1.88 3.71 13.01
C SER A 278 -1.98 3.50 14.51
N ALA A 279 -1.61 4.54 15.26
CA ALA A 279 -1.85 4.65 16.70
C ALA A 279 -3.33 4.49 17.11
N ASP A 280 -4.27 4.59 16.15
CA ASP A 280 -5.66 4.23 16.40
C ASP A 280 -5.75 2.70 16.51
N HIS A 281 -5.97 2.22 17.73
CA HIS A 281 -5.93 0.79 18.06
C HIS A 281 -7.16 0.01 17.56
N THR A 282 -8.18 0.68 17.01
CA THR A 282 -9.44 0.05 16.58
C THR A 282 -10.00 0.65 15.28
N PHE A 283 -10.77 -0.15 14.53
CA PHE A 283 -11.46 0.30 13.32
C PHE A 283 -12.41 1.47 13.59
N GLU A 284 -13.11 1.46 14.73
CA GLU A 284 -14.03 2.51 15.15
C GLU A 284 -13.32 3.85 15.39
N GLN A 285 -12.18 3.84 16.09
CA GLN A 285 -11.39 5.06 16.33
C GLN A 285 -10.92 5.68 15.01
N TRP A 286 -10.45 4.85 14.08
CA TRP A 286 -10.00 5.34 12.79
C TRP A 286 -11.16 5.85 11.93
N ASP A 287 -12.30 5.15 11.91
CA ASP A 287 -13.51 5.60 11.22
C ASP A 287 -13.94 6.99 11.74
N ALA A 288 -14.04 7.15 13.06
CA ALA A 288 -14.39 8.42 13.68
C ALA A 288 -13.38 9.54 13.34
N ARG A 289 -12.08 9.21 13.22
CA ARG A 289 -11.05 10.16 12.81
C ARG A 289 -11.21 10.61 11.36
N LEU A 290 -11.42 9.67 10.43
CA LEU A 290 -11.60 9.97 9.00
C LEU A 290 -12.88 10.76 8.75
N ARG A 291 -13.99 10.36 9.38
CA ARG A 291 -15.25 11.10 9.33
C ARG A 291 -15.05 12.55 9.73
N ARG A 292 -14.31 12.80 10.81
CA ARG A 292 -14.02 14.15 11.31
C ARG A 292 -13.06 14.95 10.43
N ARG A 293 -12.03 14.32 9.86
CA ARG A 293 -10.92 15.01 9.15
C ARG A 293 -11.07 15.09 7.64
N ALA A 294 -11.97 14.32 7.05
CA ALA A 294 -12.13 14.23 5.60
C ALA A 294 -13.59 14.34 5.19
N LEU A 295 -14.50 13.50 5.72
CA LEU A 295 -15.90 13.51 5.27
C LEU A 295 -16.67 14.77 5.72
N ASN A 296 -16.41 15.26 6.92
CA ASN A 296 -17.08 16.44 7.49
C ASN A 296 -16.30 17.74 7.24
N CYS A 297 -15.29 17.73 6.38
CA CYS A 297 -14.53 18.94 6.05
C CYS A 297 -15.25 19.76 4.98
N GLU A 298 -15.20 21.09 5.15
CA GLU A 298 -15.62 22.04 4.13
C GLU A 298 -14.41 22.89 3.70
N PRO A 299 -14.23 23.11 2.38
CA PRO A 299 -15.01 22.54 1.28
C PRO A 299 -14.73 21.03 1.08
N LEU A 300 -15.63 20.31 0.40
CA LEU A 300 -15.36 18.96 -0.10
C LEU A 300 -14.43 19.01 -1.33
N PRO A 301 -13.85 17.88 -1.80
CA PRO A 301 -13.21 17.80 -3.11
C PRO A 301 -14.07 18.42 -4.23
N PHE A 302 -13.46 19.23 -5.10
CA PHE A 302 -14.17 19.78 -6.26
C PHE A 302 -13.21 20.14 -7.39
N VAL A 303 -13.75 20.23 -8.61
CA VAL A 303 -13.05 20.80 -9.77
C VAL A 303 -13.53 22.24 -9.96
N PRO A 304 -12.64 23.25 -10.05
CA PRO A 304 -13.05 24.63 -10.24
C PRO A 304 -13.87 24.81 -11.52
N SER A 305 -15.02 25.47 -11.40
CA SER A 305 -15.87 25.86 -12.54
C SER A 305 -15.53 27.25 -13.08
N GLN A 306 -14.81 28.04 -12.28
CA GLN A 306 -14.27 29.36 -12.62
C GLN A 306 -12.81 29.42 -12.15
N PRO A 307 -12.00 30.36 -12.69
CA PRO A 307 -10.63 30.51 -12.23
C PRO A 307 -10.59 30.75 -10.72
N GLU A 308 -9.89 29.88 -10.00
CA GLU A 308 -9.81 29.97 -8.54
C GLU A 308 -8.43 30.45 -8.13
N VAL A 309 -8.40 31.41 -7.20
CA VAL A 309 -7.17 31.96 -6.64
C VAL A 309 -7.08 31.53 -5.19
N THR A 310 -6.17 30.60 -4.91
CA THR A 310 -5.92 30.20 -3.52
C THR A 310 -4.87 31.11 -2.92
N ALA A 311 -5.21 31.77 -1.82
CA ALA A 311 -4.23 32.51 -1.03
C ALA A 311 -3.14 31.54 -0.54
N PRO A 312 -1.86 31.92 -0.62
CA PRO A 312 -0.78 31.21 0.05
C PRO A 312 -0.90 31.54 1.53
N PRO A 313 -1.22 30.58 2.40
CA PRO A 313 -1.28 30.88 3.82
C PRO A 313 0.15 30.93 4.35
N ALA A 314 0.33 31.65 5.45
CA ALA A 314 1.60 31.73 6.18
C ALA A 314 2.13 30.35 6.63
N GLU A 315 1.30 29.29 6.60
CA GLU A 315 1.57 27.92 7.05
C GLU A 315 1.38 26.82 5.97
N GLY A 316 1.26 27.18 4.67
CA GLY A 316 1.08 26.24 3.55
C GLY A 316 -0.39 25.95 3.17
N PRO A 317 -0.71 25.77 1.86
CA PRO A 317 -2.05 25.98 1.31
C PRO A 317 -3.11 25.08 1.94
N ARG A 318 -4.27 25.67 2.28
CA ARG A 318 -5.44 24.96 2.83
C ARG A 318 -6.06 23.98 1.83
N MET A 319 -5.86 24.27 0.55
CA MET A 319 -6.32 23.47 -0.58
C MET A 319 -5.10 23.02 -1.38
N LYS A 320 -5.11 21.77 -1.80
CA LYS A 320 -4.06 21.12 -2.59
C LYS A 320 -4.62 20.80 -3.96
N ALA A 321 -3.84 21.07 -4.99
CA ALA A 321 -4.21 20.76 -6.36
C ALA A 321 -3.66 19.40 -6.76
N MET A 322 -4.52 18.59 -7.36
CA MET A 322 -4.21 17.24 -7.81
C MET A 322 -4.69 17.06 -9.25
N ALA A 323 -3.91 16.34 -10.06
CA ALA A 323 -4.35 15.98 -11.40
C ALA A 323 -5.58 15.07 -11.33
N THR A 324 -6.50 15.20 -12.27
CA THR A 324 -7.74 14.41 -12.29
C THR A 324 -7.47 12.91 -12.27
N ASP A 325 -6.51 12.44 -13.07
CA ASP A 325 -6.15 11.01 -13.10
C ASP A 325 -5.56 10.54 -11.76
N THR A 326 -4.72 11.36 -11.12
CA THR A 326 -4.20 11.10 -9.77
C THR A 326 -5.34 10.99 -8.76
N ALA A 327 -6.33 11.89 -8.81
CA ALA A 327 -7.48 11.86 -7.93
C ALA A 327 -8.33 10.60 -8.14
N LEU A 328 -8.52 10.18 -9.40
CA LEU A 328 -9.24 8.94 -9.71
C LEU A 328 -8.48 7.68 -9.27
N VAL A 329 -7.14 7.66 -9.36
CA VAL A 329 -6.32 6.58 -8.74
C VAL A 329 -6.54 6.54 -7.23
N VAL A 330 -6.56 7.69 -6.54
CA VAL A 330 -6.86 7.73 -5.10
C VAL A 330 -8.24 7.14 -4.81
N ALA A 331 -9.26 7.49 -5.59
CA ALA A 331 -10.61 6.95 -5.42
C ALA A 331 -10.66 5.42 -5.61
N GLU A 332 -9.98 4.90 -6.64
CA GLU A 332 -9.89 3.45 -6.89
C GLU A 332 -9.15 2.70 -5.77
N LEU A 333 -8.08 3.28 -5.22
CA LEU A 333 -7.36 2.71 -4.08
C LEU A 333 -8.18 2.72 -2.79
N LEU A 334 -8.95 3.78 -2.55
CA LEU A 334 -9.88 3.86 -1.42
C LEU A 334 -11.00 2.81 -1.55
N ASP A 335 -11.53 2.60 -2.75
CA ASP A 335 -12.50 1.53 -3.01
C ASP A 335 -11.91 0.13 -2.86
N GLU A 336 -10.67 -0.08 -3.27
CA GLU A 336 -9.98 -1.34 -3.01
C GLU A 336 -9.82 -1.58 -1.50
N HIS A 337 -9.50 -0.53 -0.74
CA HIS A 337 -9.42 -0.62 0.71
C HIS A 337 -10.80 -0.92 1.32
N ALA A 338 -11.86 -0.25 0.86
CA ALA A 338 -13.24 -0.51 1.27
C ALA A 338 -13.64 -1.96 0.98
N ALA A 339 -13.43 -2.44 -0.25
CA ALA A 339 -13.76 -3.80 -0.67
C ALA A 339 -13.12 -4.85 0.24
N ARG A 340 -11.86 -4.61 0.60
CA ARG A 340 -11.09 -5.50 1.46
C ARG A 340 -11.53 -5.44 2.92
N LEU A 341 -11.92 -4.28 3.45
CA LEU A 341 -12.39 -4.11 4.83
C LEU A 341 -13.84 -4.52 5.06
N HIS A 342 -14.53 -4.99 4.02
CA HIS A 342 -15.88 -5.46 4.20
C HIS A 342 -15.92 -6.70 5.12
N PRO A 343 -16.86 -6.76 6.07
CA PRO A 343 -17.02 -7.91 6.96
C PRO A 343 -17.16 -9.24 6.21
N GLY A 344 -16.56 -10.29 6.78
CA GLY A 344 -16.56 -11.65 6.23
C GLY A 344 -15.54 -11.88 5.12
N ARG A 345 -14.81 -10.85 4.67
CA ARG A 345 -13.70 -11.05 3.72
C ARG A 345 -12.54 -11.75 4.39
N SER A 346 -11.92 -12.67 3.68
CA SER A 346 -10.72 -13.38 4.14
C SER A 346 -9.58 -13.19 3.14
N THR A 347 -8.35 -13.31 3.62
CA THR A 347 -7.15 -13.49 2.80
C THR A 347 -6.38 -14.70 3.32
N GLU A 348 -5.67 -15.39 2.43
CA GLU A 348 -4.56 -16.25 2.84
C GLU A 348 -3.32 -15.40 3.17
N MET A 349 -2.20 -16.06 3.44
CA MET A 349 -0.90 -15.40 3.49
C MET A 349 -0.67 -14.66 2.19
N ILE A 350 -0.32 -13.37 2.28
CA ILE A 350 -0.10 -12.54 1.10
C ILE A 350 1.22 -12.95 0.45
N GLY A 351 1.18 -13.26 -0.84
CA GLY A 351 2.35 -13.67 -1.59
C GLY A 351 3.25 -12.52 -2.02
N PHE A 352 4.49 -12.86 -2.38
CA PHE A 352 5.47 -11.89 -2.89
C PHE A 352 5.12 -11.35 -4.29
N ASP A 353 4.16 -11.95 -4.98
CA ASP A 353 3.54 -11.41 -6.20
C ASP A 353 2.78 -10.09 -5.96
N SER A 354 2.44 -9.77 -4.70
CA SER A 354 1.93 -8.45 -4.29
C SER A 354 3.00 -7.36 -4.22
N TYR A 355 4.30 -7.70 -4.25
CA TYR A 355 5.39 -6.74 -4.07
C TYR A 355 5.31 -5.53 -5.03
N PRO A 356 5.07 -5.69 -6.35
CA PRO A 356 4.94 -4.55 -7.27
C PRO A 356 3.79 -3.60 -6.88
N PHE A 357 2.69 -4.14 -6.36
CA PHE A 357 1.59 -3.33 -5.86
C PHE A 357 2.01 -2.56 -4.62
N THR A 358 2.60 -3.22 -3.63
CA THR A 358 3.04 -2.55 -2.40
C THR A 358 4.08 -1.47 -2.65
N HIS A 359 5.00 -1.70 -3.58
CA HIS A 359 6.00 -0.72 -3.99
C HIS A 359 5.37 0.50 -4.68
N PHE A 360 4.39 0.27 -5.57
CA PHE A 360 3.60 1.34 -6.17
C PHE A 360 2.88 2.17 -5.10
N ILE A 361 2.22 1.52 -4.13
CA ILE A 361 1.51 2.24 -3.06
C ILE A 361 2.47 3.07 -2.20
N ASP A 362 3.66 2.56 -1.89
CA ASP A 362 4.67 3.28 -1.11
C ASP A 362 5.04 4.59 -1.81
N ILE A 363 5.50 4.51 -3.07
CA ILE A 363 5.86 5.67 -3.90
C ILE A 363 4.66 6.62 -4.06
N PHE A 364 3.47 6.08 -4.33
CA PHE A 364 2.28 6.88 -4.54
C PHE A 364 1.86 7.61 -3.27
N SER A 365 1.95 6.96 -2.10
CA SER A 365 1.63 7.58 -0.82
C SER A 365 2.61 8.71 -0.47
N ASP A 366 3.91 8.53 -0.73
CA ASP A 366 4.92 9.58 -0.58
C ASP A 366 4.64 10.76 -1.52
N HIS A 367 4.26 10.49 -2.77
CA HIS A 367 3.82 11.52 -3.71
C HIS A 367 2.62 12.31 -3.16
N LEU A 368 1.61 11.64 -2.60
CA LEU A 368 0.45 12.31 -1.99
C LEU A 368 0.82 13.17 -0.77
N PHE A 369 1.79 12.75 0.05
CA PHE A 369 2.27 13.55 1.19
C PHE A 369 3.13 14.75 0.76
N ALA A 370 3.77 14.68 -0.40
CA ALA A 370 4.59 15.75 -0.94
C ALA A 370 3.79 16.86 -1.65
N LEU A 371 2.54 16.59 -2.05
CA LEU A 371 1.61 17.58 -2.61
C LEU A 371 1.27 18.67 -1.59
#